data_AF-A0A8T1SCW4-F1
#
_entry.id   AF-A0A8T1SCW4-F1
#
_cell.length_a   1.000
_cell.length_b   1.000
_cell.length_c   1.000
_cell.angle_alpha   90.00
_cell.angle_beta   90.00
_cell.angle_gamma   90.00
#
_symmetry.space_group_name_H-M   'P 1'
#
loop_
_entity.id
_entity.type
_entity.pdbx_description
1 polymer ?
#
loop_
_entity_poly.entity_id
_entity_poly.type
_entity_poly.pdbx_seq_one_letter_code
_entity_poly.pdbx_strand_id
1 'polypeptide(L)'
;MLLYLNDTQKGLRAKTRKAGLKETPDGPVLSRKARQAGNLILDLPSYSQKTSAEKDECALRSFRVSFNQLGWDHWIIAPHRYNPKYCKGTCPRILRYGYNSPNHAIVQNFINQLVDQSVPRPSCVPYKYSPISVLMIEPSGSILYK
;
A
#
# COMPACT_ATOMS: atom_id res chain seq x y z
N MET A 1 -7.46 -11.80 -10.06
CA MET A 1 -6.26 -10.95 -10.12
C MET A 1 -6.61 -9.75 -10.98
N LEU A 2 -6.88 -8.60 -10.38
CA LEU A 2 -7.29 -7.40 -11.11
C LEU A 2 -6.05 -6.78 -11.77
N LEU A 3 -5.95 -6.86 -13.10
CA LEU A 3 -5.05 -5.97 -13.82
C LEU A 3 -5.62 -4.56 -13.69
N TYR A 4 -4.89 -3.69 -12.99
CA TYR A 4 -5.24 -2.28 -12.92
C TYR A 4 -4.81 -1.61 -14.24
N LEU A 5 -5.69 -1.71 -15.24
CA LEU A 5 -5.59 -0.95 -16.48
C LEU A 5 -6.30 0.38 -16.24
N ASN A 6 -5.53 1.47 -16.17
CA ASN A 6 -6.11 2.78 -15.92
C ASN A 6 -6.94 3.18 -17.15
N ASP A 7 -8.24 3.41 -16.99
CA ASP A 7 -9.06 3.95 -18.08
C ASP A 7 -8.69 5.42 -18.32
N THR A 8 -8.09 5.70 -19.47
CA THR A 8 -7.69 7.07 -19.85
C THR A 8 -8.88 7.84 -20.44
N GLN A 9 -9.99 7.98 -19.71
CA GLN A 9 -11.03 8.94 -20.09
C GLN A 9 -10.69 10.33 -19.54
N LYS A 10 -9.76 11.02 -20.21
CA LYS A 10 -9.56 12.46 -20.03
C LYS A 10 -10.61 13.21 -20.85
N GLY A 11 -11.58 13.84 -20.20
CA GLY A 11 -12.41 14.84 -20.85
C GLY A 11 -13.69 15.20 -20.11
N LEU A 12 -13.61 16.15 -19.17
CA LEU A 12 -14.52 17.29 -18.97
C LEU A 12 -14.19 17.96 -17.63
N ARG A 13 -13.47 19.08 -17.72
CA ARG A 13 -13.22 20.00 -16.61
C ARG A 13 -14.56 20.63 -16.17
N ALA A 14 -14.88 20.58 -14.89
CA ALA A 14 -15.85 21.49 -14.27
C ALA A 14 -15.29 22.05 -12.96
N LYS A 15 -15.29 23.38 -12.88
CA LYS A 15 -14.64 24.25 -11.89
C LYS A 15 -15.28 24.13 -10.50
N THR A 16 -14.49 23.88 -9.47
CA THR A 16 -14.93 24.06 -8.06
C THR A 16 -14.85 25.55 -7.70
N ARG A 17 -16.02 26.18 -7.52
CA ARG A 17 -16.16 27.52 -6.93
C ARG A 17 -15.85 27.43 -5.43
N LYS A 18 -14.96 28.30 -4.93
CA LYS A 18 -14.73 28.52 -3.49
C LYS A 18 -15.99 29.13 -2.85
N ALA A 19 -16.53 28.49 -1.82
CA ALA A 19 -17.48 29.09 -0.89
C ALA A 19 -16.72 29.45 0.40
N GLY A 20 -16.71 30.74 0.75
CA GLY A 20 -16.14 31.25 1.98
C GLY A 20 -17.00 30.91 3.20
N LEU A 21 -16.35 30.56 4.31
CA LEU A 21 -16.98 30.39 5.61
C LEU A 21 -16.52 31.54 6.53
N LYS A 22 -17.50 32.26 7.08
CA LYS A 22 -17.36 33.41 7.98
C LYS A 22 -16.88 32.97 9.37
N GLU A 23 -16.04 33.80 9.99
CA GLU A 23 -15.58 33.69 11.38
C GLU A 23 -16.63 34.20 12.38
N THR A 24 -16.83 33.49 13.49
CA THR A 24 -17.46 33.94 14.77
C THR A 24 -16.97 33.01 15.93
N PRO A 25 -17.13 33.35 17.24
CA PRO A 25 -16.03 33.80 18.10
C PRO A 25 -15.65 32.79 19.22
N ASP A 26 -14.53 33.07 19.87
CA ASP A 26 -13.80 32.29 20.89
C ASP A 26 -14.64 31.52 21.93
N GLY A 27 -14.51 30.18 21.90
CA GLY A 27 -14.74 29.29 23.04
C GLY A 27 -13.41 28.83 23.65
N PRO A 28 -13.35 28.43 24.94
CA PRO A 28 -12.09 28.10 25.58
C PRO A 28 -11.46 26.90 24.88
N VAL A 29 -10.33 27.14 24.22
CA VAL A 29 -9.49 26.12 23.63
C VAL A 29 -9.04 25.20 24.76
N LEU A 30 -9.68 24.04 24.88
CA LEU A 30 -9.14 22.92 25.64
C LEU A 30 -7.82 22.55 24.96
N SER A 31 -6.75 23.18 25.43
CA SER A 31 -5.39 22.91 25.01
C SER A 31 -5.12 21.45 25.36
N ARG A 32 -5.35 20.55 24.40
CA ARG A 32 -4.90 19.18 24.48
C ARG A 32 -3.38 19.29 24.53
N LYS A 33 -2.82 19.29 25.74
CA LYS A 33 -1.40 19.10 25.94
C LYS A 33 -1.04 17.87 25.13
N ALA A 34 -0.26 18.07 24.07
CA ALA A 34 0.41 16.97 23.42
C ALA A 34 1.16 16.25 24.53
N ARG A 35 0.75 15.03 24.87
CA ARG A 35 1.59 14.18 25.70
C ARG A 35 2.90 14.12 24.92
N GLN A 36 3.96 14.69 25.50
CA GLN A 36 5.29 14.52 24.96
C GLN A 36 5.46 13.02 24.80
N ALA A 37 5.57 12.57 23.56
CA ALA A 37 6.05 11.24 23.28
C ALA A 37 7.51 11.25 23.70
N GLY A 38 7.76 11.12 25.01
CA GLY A 38 9.04 10.67 25.52
C GLY A 38 9.41 9.39 24.78
N ASN A 39 10.70 9.08 24.70
CA ASN A 39 11.29 8.06 23.84
C ASN A 39 10.77 6.63 24.08
N LEU A 40 9.49 6.35 23.78
CA LEU A 40 8.86 5.03 23.83
C LEU A 40 9.58 4.01 22.94
N ILE A 41 10.40 4.49 21.99
CA ILE A 41 11.23 3.68 21.12
C ILE A 41 12.49 3.15 21.85
N LEU A 42 13.00 3.87 22.87
CA LEU A 42 14.18 3.47 23.65
C LEU A 42 13.82 2.54 24.81
N ASP A 43 12.61 2.64 25.36
CA ASP A 43 12.16 1.84 26.51
C ASP A 43 11.60 0.45 26.14
N LEU A 44 11.54 0.11 24.84
CA LEU A 44 11.07 -1.21 24.43
C LEU A 44 12.19 -2.25 24.61
N PRO A 45 11.99 -3.29 25.44
CA PRO A 45 12.99 -4.33 25.63
C PRO A 45 13.21 -5.00 24.26
N SER A 46 14.39 -4.77 23.68
CA SER A 46 14.83 -5.27 22.37
C SER A 46 14.53 -4.41 21.12
N TYR A 47 14.93 -3.13 21.12
CA TYR A 47 15.18 -2.39 19.86
C TYR A 47 16.33 -3.00 19.02
N SER A 48 17.23 -3.76 19.66
CA SER A 48 18.51 -4.21 19.09
C SER A 48 18.69 -5.73 18.94
N GLN A 49 17.66 -6.58 19.05
CA GLN A 49 17.78 -7.93 18.48
C GLN A 49 17.71 -7.82 16.95
N LYS A 50 18.84 -7.45 16.35
CA LYS A 50 19.16 -7.81 14.97
C LYS A 50 19.32 -9.33 14.93
N THR A 51 18.21 -10.06 14.97
CA THR A 51 18.20 -11.39 14.36
C THR A 51 18.55 -11.17 12.89
N SER A 52 19.36 -12.04 12.30
CA SER A 52 19.89 -12.06 10.93
C SER A 52 18.81 -12.10 9.80
N ALA A 53 17.70 -11.39 9.98
CA ALA A 53 16.45 -11.47 9.25
C ALA A 53 16.32 -10.42 8.12
N GLU A 54 17.40 -9.74 7.71
CA GLU A 54 17.36 -8.89 6.51
C GLU A 54 16.92 -9.68 5.26
N LYS A 55 17.09 -11.01 5.24
CA LYS A 55 16.65 -11.85 4.13
C LYS A 55 15.12 -11.96 3.98
N ASP A 56 14.35 -11.88 5.07
CA ASP A 56 12.91 -12.18 5.05
C ASP A 56 12.00 -11.06 5.59
N GLU A 57 12.51 -9.84 5.74
CA GLU A 57 11.65 -8.67 6.03
C GLU A 57 10.67 -8.40 4.87
N CYS A 58 9.50 -7.83 5.21
CA CYS A 58 8.48 -7.43 4.25
C CYS A 58 9.08 -6.52 3.17
N ALA A 59 9.10 -6.99 1.94
CA ALA A 59 9.63 -6.20 0.83
C ALA A 59 8.91 -6.54 -0.47
N LEU A 60 9.03 -5.62 -1.42
CA LEU A 60 8.61 -5.84 -2.79
C LEU A 60 9.63 -6.74 -3.50
N ARG A 61 9.19 -7.89 -3.97
CA ARG A 61 9.99 -8.90 -4.66
C ARG A 61 9.66 -8.91 -6.14
N SER A 62 10.67 -9.12 -6.98
CA SER A 62 10.48 -9.23 -8.43
C SER A 62 9.82 -10.56 -8.78
N PHE A 63 8.86 -10.54 -9.71
CA PHE A 63 8.23 -11.75 -10.24
C PHE A 63 7.82 -11.49 -11.67
N ARG A 64 8.45 -12.20 -12.62
CA ARG A 64 8.12 -12.10 -14.04
C ARG A 64 7.19 -13.22 -14.42
N VAL A 65 6.12 -12.88 -15.13
CA VAL A 65 5.13 -13.83 -15.63
C VAL A 65 4.80 -13.51 -17.09
N SER A 66 4.45 -14.53 -17.87
CA SER A 66 3.91 -14.37 -19.22
C SER A 66 2.39 -14.40 -19.22
N PHE A 67 1.74 -13.70 -20.15
CA PHE A 67 0.28 -13.78 -20.25
C PHE A 67 -0.21 -15.16 -20.67
N ASN A 68 0.59 -15.94 -21.40
CA ASN A 68 0.28 -17.35 -21.68
C ASN A 68 0.20 -18.19 -20.39
N GLN A 69 1.15 -18.03 -19.45
CA GLN A 69 1.07 -18.71 -18.15
C GLN A 69 -0.18 -18.35 -17.34
N LEU A 70 -0.79 -17.19 -17.61
CA LEU A 70 -2.04 -16.73 -17.00
C LEU A 70 -3.28 -17.14 -17.82
N GLY A 71 -3.09 -17.72 -19.01
CA GLY A 71 -4.15 -18.03 -19.97
C GLY A 71 -4.77 -16.81 -20.63
N TRP A 72 -4.04 -15.68 -20.71
CA TRP A 72 -4.53 -14.40 -21.23
C TRP A 72 -3.93 -14.01 -22.58
N ASP A 73 -3.09 -14.85 -23.17
CA ASP A 73 -2.48 -14.64 -24.49
C ASP A 73 -3.47 -14.69 -25.65
N HIS A 74 -4.69 -15.21 -25.43
CA HIS A 74 -5.75 -15.19 -26.45
C HIS A 74 -6.37 -13.81 -26.68
N TRP A 75 -6.25 -12.89 -25.72
CA TRP A 75 -6.79 -11.52 -25.84
C TRP A 75 -5.74 -10.44 -25.58
N ILE A 76 -4.63 -10.72 -24.90
CA ILE A 76 -3.49 -9.79 -24.79
C ILE A 76 -2.44 -10.13 -25.84
N ILE A 77 -2.26 -9.22 -26.80
CA ILE A 77 -1.25 -9.32 -27.85
C ILE A 77 0.13 -8.95 -27.30
N ALA A 78 0.23 -7.84 -26.55
CA ALA A 78 1.50 -7.35 -26.01
C ALA A 78 1.32 -6.59 -24.67
N PRO A 79 2.34 -6.58 -23.79
CA PRO A 79 3.62 -7.30 -23.90
C PRO A 79 3.46 -8.80 -23.58
N HIS A 80 4.25 -9.70 -24.16
CA HIS A 80 4.11 -11.14 -23.83
C HIS A 80 4.46 -11.50 -22.38
N ARG A 81 5.27 -10.67 -21.70
CA ARG A 81 5.72 -10.85 -20.32
C ARG A 81 5.66 -9.52 -19.58
N TYR A 82 5.31 -9.58 -18.30
CA TYR A 82 5.35 -8.41 -17.42
C TYR A 82 5.88 -8.79 -16.02
N ASN A 83 6.30 -7.78 -15.26
CA ASN A 83 6.78 -7.94 -13.88
C ASN A 83 5.79 -7.28 -12.91
N PRO A 84 4.72 -7.97 -12.49
CA PRO A 84 3.80 -7.44 -11.48
C PRO A 84 4.49 -7.12 -10.15
N LYS A 85 5.63 -7.79 -9.87
CA LYS A 85 6.22 -7.88 -8.53
C LYS A 85 5.20 -8.45 -7.52
N TYR A 86 5.62 -8.66 -6.28
CA TYR A 86 4.72 -9.06 -5.20
C TYR A 86 5.33 -8.71 -3.84
N CYS A 87 4.50 -8.51 -2.83
CA CYS A 87 4.96 -8.27 -1.46
C CYS A 87 5.15 -9.61 -0.74
N LYS A 88 6.32 -9.80 -0.13
CA LYS A 88 6.62 -10.99 0.69
C LYS A 88 7.58 -10.63 1.81
N GLY A 89 7.34 -11.26 2.96
CA GLY A 89 8.21 -11.22 4.12
C GLY A 89 7.43 -10.96 5.40
N THR A 90 8.17 -10.87 6.49
CA THR A 90 7.66 -10.60 7.82
C THR A 90 7.68 -9.11 8.11
N CYS A 91 6.57 -8.58 8.60
CA CYS A 91 6.51 -7.21 9.09
C CYS A 91 7.39 -7.06 10.36
N PRO A 92 8.27 -6.05 10.43
CA PRO A 92 9.11 -5.85 11.60
C PRO A 92 8.28 -5.55 12.85
N ARG A 93 8.84 -5.81 14.03
CA ARG A 93 8.20 -5.54 15.34
C ARG A 93 7.78 -4.07 15.50
N ILE A 94 8.55 -3.14 14.96
CA ILE A 94 8.21 -1.72 14.89
C ILE A 94 8.00 -1.35 13.42
N LEU A 95 6.75 -1.10 13.04
CA LEU A 95 6.40 -0.65 11.69
C LEU A 95 6.88 0.79 11.51
N ARG A 96 7.96 0.95 10.73
CA ARG A 96 8.52 2.26 10.39
C ARG A 96 7.65 2.94 9.32
N TYR A 97 7.73 4.28 9.24
CA TYR A 97 7.01 5.07 8.23
C TYR A 97 7.21 4.60 6.78
N GLY A 98 8.35 3.95 6.47
CA GLY A 98 8.64 3.40 5.14
C GLY A 98 7.65 2.34 4.63
N TYR A 99 6.87 1.71 5.51
CA TYR A 99 5.87 0.70 5.15
C TYR A 99 4.50 1.29 4.76
N ASN A 100 4.28 2.61 4.93
CA ASN A 100 2.99 3.26 4.70
C ASN A 100 1.82 2.55 5.41
N SER A 101 2.08 2.00 6.60
CA SER A 101 1.11 1.20 7.33
C SER A 101 0.03 2.09 7.95
N PRO A 102 -1.26 1.71 7.88
CA PRO A 102 -2.31 2.42 8.62
C PRO A 102 -2.07 2.29 10.12
N ASN A 103 -2.57 3.25 10.91
CA ASN A 103 -2.47 3.22 12.38
C ASN A 103 -2.95 1.87 12.97
N HIS A 104 -3.99 1.27 12.39
CA HIS A 104 -4.49 -0.04 12.80
C HIS A 104 -3.41 -1.13 12.73
N ALA A 105 -2.61 -1.18 11.66
CA ALA A 105 -1.55 -2.17 11.52
C ALA A 105 -0.42 -1.98 12.56
N ILE A 106 -0.13 -0.71 12.92
CA ILE A 106 0.84 -0.37 13.97
C ILE A 106 0.34 -0.88 15.33
N VAL A 107 -0.90 -0.55 15.68
CA VAL A 107 -1.52 -0.97 16.95
C VAL A 107 -1.66 -2.49 17.02
N GLN A 108 -2.12 -3.14 15.95
CA GLN A 108 -2.24 -4.59 15.88
C GLN A 108 -0.90 -5.29 16.11
N ASN A 109 0.18 -4.77 15.49
CA ASN A 109 1.52 -5.33 15.68
C ASN A 109 2.02 -5.16 17.10
N PHE A 110 1.74 -4.01 17.72
CA PHE A 110 2.06 -3.76 19.13
C PHE A 110 1.34 -4.76 20.05
N ILE A 111 0.03 -4.97 19.85
CA ILE A 111 -0.76 -5.93 20.61
C ILE A 111 -0.19 -7.34 20.44
N ASN A 112 0.05 -7.80 19.21
CA ASN A 112 0.66 -9.11 18.95
C ASN A 112 2.00 -9.30 19.69
N GLN A 113 2.83 -8.27 19.73
CA GLN A 113 4.22 -8.36 20.18
C GLN A 113 4.41 -8.20 21.70
N LEU A 114 3.43 -7.61 22.38
CA LEU A 114 3.58 -7.17 23.79
C LEU A 114 2.41 -7.52 24.69
N VAL A 115 1.21 -7.70 24.13
CA VAL A 115 -0.02 -7.88 24.92
C VAL A 115 -0.57 -9.29 24.75
N ASP A 116 -0.85 -9.71 23.52
CA ASP A 116 -1.48 -10.98 23.22
C ASP A 116 -0.99 -11.53 21.87
N GLN A 117 -0.22 -12.61 21.91
CA GLN A 117 0.34 -13.26 20.73
C GLN A 117 -0.70 -14.00 19.88
N SER A 118 -1.92 -14.21 20.38
CA SER A 118 -3.02 -14.78 19.60
C SER A 118 -3.53 -13.84 18.51
N VAL A 119 -3.37 -12.52 18.70
CA VAL A 119 -3.65 -11.52 17.68
C VAL A 119 -2.65 -11.69 16.54
N PRO A 120 -3.06 -11.86 15.28
CA PRO A 120 -2.11 -12.11 14.19
C PRO A 120 -1.26 -10.87 13.88
N ARG A 121 -0.04 -11.10 13.40
CA ARG A 121 0.80 -10.03 12.83
C ARG A 121 0.15 -9.41 11.59
N PRO A 122 0.42 -8.13 11.30
CA PRO A 122 -0.02 -7.50 10.06
C PRO A 122 0.59 -8.20 8.84
N SER A 123 -0.17 -8.27 7.75
CA SER A 123 0.26 -8.91 6.50
C SER A 123 1.09 -7.97 5.62
N CYS A 124 2.11 -8.51 4.96
CA CYS A 124 2.93 -7.78 3.98
C CYS A 124 2.20 -7.68 2.64
N VAL A 125 1.55 -6.54 2.37
CA VAL A 125 0.69 -6.34 1.20
C VAL A 125 1.07 -5.07 0.40
N PRO A 126 0.73 -4.97 -0.89
CA PRO A 126 0.99 -3.77 -1.66
C PRO A 126 0.19 -2.57 -1.14
N TYR A 127 0.86 -1.42 -0.97
CA TYR A 127 0.21 -0.16 -0.62
C TYR A 127 -0.21 0.67 -1.85
N LYS A 128 0.51 0.50 -2.98
CA LYS A 128 0.27 1.24 -4.21
C LYS A 128 0.55 0.36 -5.43
N TYR A 129 -0.23 0.57 -6.48
CA TYR A 129 -0.06 -0.10 -7.78
C TYR A 129 0.37 0.91 -8.86
N SER A 130 1.03 0.41 -9.89
CA SER A 130 1.34 1.18 -11.10
C SER A 130 0.70 0.48 -12.30
N PRO A 131 0.03 1.21 -13.19
CA PRO A 131 -0.55 0.62 -14.39
C PRO A 131 0.54 0.16 -15.36
N ILE A 132 0.18 -0.76 -16.24
CA ILE A 132 0.94 -1.13 -17.44
C ILE A 132 0.08 -0.87 -18.66
N SER A 133 0.71 -0.57 -19.79
CA SER A 133 0.02 -0.48 -21.07
C SER A 133 -0.04 -1.85 -21.75
N VAL A 134 -1.16 -2.14 -22.39
CA VAL A 134 -1.42 -3.42 -23.06
C VAL A 134 -2.03 -3.20 -24.44
N LEU A 135 -1.64 -4.05 -25.38
CA LEU A 135 -2.31 -4.20 -26.68
C LEU A 135 -3.17 -5.45 -26.62
N MET A 136 -4.46 -5.33 -26.92
CA MET A 136 -5.43 -6.41 -26.75
C MET A 136 -6.46 -6.48 -27.87
N ILE A 137 -7.11 -7.62 -27.99
CA ILE A 137 -8.22 -7.88 -28.91
C ILE A 137 -9.54 -7.72 -28.14
N GLU A 138 -10.43 -6.86 -28.63
CA GLU A 138 -11.77 -6.68 -28.09
C GLU A 138 -12.75 -7.75 -28.61
N PRO A 139 -13.92 -7.94 -27.97
CA PRO A 139 -14.94 -8.89 -28.44
C PRO A 139 -15.43 -8.63 -29.88
N SER A 140 -15.36 -7.38 -30.35
CA SER A 140 -15.65 -6.97 -31.74
C SER A 140 -14.59 -7.43 -32.75
N GLY A 141 -13.45 -7.94 -32.28
CA GLY A 141 -12.29 -8.27 -33.11
C GLY A 141 -11.39 -7.06 -33.39
N SER A 142 -11.71 -5.87 -32.89
CA SER A 142 -10.83 -4.70 -32.96
C SER A 142 -9.61 -4.85 -32.05
N ILE A 143 -8.49 -4.24 -32.46
CA ILE A 143 -7.28 -4.16 -31.65
C ILE A 143 -7.30 -2.83 -30.89
N LEU A 144 -7.18 -2.90 -29.57
CA LEU A 144 -7.17 -1.75 -28.66
C LEU A 144 -5.84 -1.66 -27.91
N TYR A 145 -5.33 -0.44 -27.77
CA TYR A 145 -4.22 -0.13 -26.88
C TYR A 145 -4.74 0.67 -25.68
N LYS A 146 -4.43 0.21 -24.46
CA LYS A 146 -4.87 0.82 -23.20
C LYS A 146 -3.71 0.98 -22.24
#